data_AF-A0A1V6BVF1-F1
#
_entry.id   AF-A0A1V6BVF1-F1
#
_cell.length_a   1.000
_cell.length_b   1.000
_cell.length_c   1.000
_cell.angle_alpha   90.00
_cell.angle_beta   90.00
_cell.angle_gamma   90.00
#
_symmetry.space_group_name_H-M   'P 1'
#
loop_
_entity.id
_entity.type
_entity.pdbx_description
1 polymer ?
#
loop_
_entity_poly.entity_id
_entity_poly.type
_entity_poly.pdbx_seq_one_letter_code
_entity_poly.pdbx_strand_id
1 'polypeptide(L)'
;MIEDLKQVDSCKEVVRGYQNGRVGKRELIRSLSAAILETPKRFGYAGNRDMIHDYYAAVLGKIDKILSKYKPTDEHAFDAWFKKVLKNDFINYAKSLKRKDFGILQSGYNENFAVPVDESASVKINFPKLSKNEFKIIDYKYGVSKEYSDNKTRSMEINENFERKINLEAKLSFNYVKLLKVQRDQMNETEKERLEELKRKEEKIRVVRENIKSLYDAAYIYPSSYQIGRNLGLNRNTVGAYMNRIRKKFAEQGVKQTVVFQ
;
A
#
# COMPACT_ATOMS: atom_id res chain seq x y z
N MET A 1 -4.69 -25.64 -42.55
CA MET A 1 -5.64 -24.63 -42.05
C MET A 1 -5.77 -24.85 -40.57
N ILE A 2 -4.98 -24.14 -39.78
CA ILE A 2 -5.13 -24.11 -38.33
C ILE A 2 -5.97 -22.87 -38.09
N GLU A 3 -7.23 -23.09 -37.71
CA GLU A 3 -8.18 -22.03 -37.43
C GLU A 3 -7.65 -21.14 -36.30
N ASP A 4 -7.78 -19.85 -36.55
CA ASP A 4 -7.51 -18.75 -35.62
C ASP A 4 -8.16 -19.00 -34.26
N LEU A 5 -7.32 -19.24 -33.25
CA LEU A 5 -7.69 -19.05 -31.85
C LEU A 5 -7.91 -17.55 -31.62
N LYS A 6 -9.15 -17.14 -31.86
CA LYS A 6 -9.71 -15.82 -31.54
C LYS A 6 -9.41 -15.45 -30.09
N GLN A 7 -8.47 -14.51 -29.94
CA GLN A 7 -8.57 -13.28 -29.16
C GLN A 7 -9.85 -13.15 -28.31
N VAL A 8 -9.89 -13.80 -27.15
CA VAL A 8 -10.75 -13.45 -26.02
C VAL A 8 -9.94 -13.74 -24.76
N ASP A 9 -9.18 -12.75 -24.29
CA ASP A 9 -8.73 -12.72 -22.91
C ASP A 9 -9.47 -11.56 -22.25
N SER A 10 -10.76 -11.77 -21.94
CA SER A 10 -11.44 -10.83 -21.07
C SER A 10 -10.65 -10.77 -19.76
N CYS A 11 -10.39 -9.59 -19.20
CA CYS A 11 -9.75 -9.45 -17.88
C CYS A 11 -10.39 -10.36 -16.81
N LYS A 12 -11.69 -10.67 -16.98
CA LYS A 12 -12.45 -11.65 -16.19
C LYS A 12 -11.86 -13.06 -16.25
N GLU A 13 -11.47 -13.54 -17.43
CA GLU A 13 -10.92 -14.88 -17.64
C GLU A 13 -9.51 -15.00 -17.11
N VAL A 14 -8.68 -13.96 -17.29
CA VAL A 14 -7.34 -13.87 -16.71
C VAL A 14 -7.41 -13.92 -15.17
N VAL A 15 -8.36 -13.20 -14.58
CA VAL A 15 -8.58 -13.19 -13.12
C VAL A 15 -9.10 -14.53 -12.61
N ARG A 16 -10.04 -15.16 -13.32
CA ARG A 16 -10.53 -16.51 -12.99
C ARG A 16 -9.40 -17.54 -13.12
N GLY A 17 -8.58 -17.42 -14.16
CA GLY A 17 -7.38 -18.25 -14.36
C GLY A 17 -6.38 -18.08 -13.22
N TYR A 18 -6.20 -16.86 -12.72
CA TYR A 18 -5.33 -16.59 -11.57
C TYR A 18 -5.87 -17.20 -10.27
N GLN A 19 -7.16 -17.02 -9.99
CA GLN A 19 -7.82 -17.60 -8.81
C GLN A 19 -7.75 -19.15 -8.81
N ASN A 20 -7.73 -19.75 -10.00
CA ASN A 20 -7.63 -21.21 -10.18
C ASN A 20 -6.17 -21.69 -10.35
N GLY A 21 -5.17 -20.83 -10.20
CA GLY A 21 -3.75 -21.17 -10.31
C GLY A 21 -3.23 -21.46 -11.72
N ARG A 22 -4.03 -21.22 -12.77
CA ARG A 22 -3.65 -21.43 -14.18
C ARG A 22 -2.85 -20.26 -14.76
N VAL A 23 -3.07 -19.05 -14.26
CA VAL A 23 -2.42 -17.82 -14.72
C VAL A 23 -1.41 -17.37 -13.66
N GLY A 24 -0.21 -16.98 -14.10
CA GLY A 24 0.82 -16.45 -13.22
C GLY A 24 0.56 -15.00 -12.80
N LYS A 25 1.07 -14.61 -11.62
CA LYS A 25 0.90 -13.24 -11.10
C LYS A 25 1.39 -12.14 -12.06
N ARG A 26 2.42 -12.40 -12.87
CA ARG A 26 2.94 -11.45 -13.86
C ARG A 26 1.93 -11.14 -14.96
N GLU A 27 1.24 -12.15 -15.44
CA GLU A 27 0.25 -12.05 -16.52
C GLU A 27 -1.03 -11.37 -16.04
N LEU A 28 -1.48 -11.72 -14.84
CA LEU A 28 -2.55 -10.99 -14.14
C LEU A 28 -2.23 -9.50 -14.02
N ILE A 29 -1.04 -9.16 -13.51
CA ILE A 29 -0.63 -7.77 -13.33
C ILE A 29 -0.63 -7.05 -14.68
N ARG A 30 -0.09 -7.68 -15.73
CA ARG A 30 -0.09 -7.10 -17.08
C ARG A 30 -1.49 -6.73 -17.55
N SER A 31 -2.47 -7.63 -17.36
CA SER A 31 -3.86 -7.42 -17.74
C SER A 31 -4.53 -6.29 -16.93
N LEU A 32 -4.26 -6.18 -15.63
CA LEU A 32 -4.92 -5.18 -14.76
C LEU A 32 -4.22 -3.82 -14.74
N SER A 33 -2.99 -3.72 -15.24
CA SER A 33 -2.13 -2.54 -15.05
C SER A 33 -2.72 -1.26 -15.62
N ALA A 34 -3.36 -1.33 -16.80
CA ALA A 34 -3.96 -0.16 -17.44
C ALA A 34 -5.04 0.48 -16.54
N ALA A 35 -5.96 -0.33 -16.00
CA ALA A 35 -7.03 0.16 -15.13
C ALA A 35 -6.50 0.78 -13.82
N ILE A 36 -5.45 0.20 -13.24
CA ILE A 36 -4.83 0.72 -12.01
C ILE A 36 -4.14 2.07 -12.29
N LEU A 37 -3.35 2.16 -13.37
CA LEU A 37 -2.63 3.38 -13.74
C LEU A 37 -3.56 4.51 -14.21
N GLU A 38 -4.71 4.18 -14.78
CA GLU A 38 -5.71 5.17 -15.16
C GLU A 38 -6.42 5.78 -13.96
N THR A 39 -6.60 5.04 -12.87
CA THR A 39 -7.43 5.46 -11.76
C THR A 39 -7.02 6.85 -11.22
N PRO A 40 -5.75 7.14 -10.88
CA PRO A 40 -5.34 8.47 -10.44
C PRO A 40 -5.53 9.56 -11.51
N LYS A 41 -5.36 9.21 -12.80
CA LYS A 41 -5.54 10.15 -13.92
C LYS A 41 -6.98 10.66 -13.98
N ARG A 42 -7.96 9.77 -13.71
CA ARG A 42 -9.40 10.12 -13.65
C ARG A 42 -9.74 11.07 -12.51
N PHE A 43 -8.87 11.20 -11.52
CA PHE A 43 -8.97 12.16 -10.42
C PHE A 43 -8.12 13.43 -10.64
N GLY A 44 -7.64 13.67 -11.86
CA GLY A 44 -6.88 14.88 -12.21
C GLY A 44 -5.36 14.76 -12.01
N TYR A 45 -4.84 13.59 -11.66
CA TYR A 45 -3.39 13.39 -11.48
C TYR A 45 -2.65 12.97 -12.76
N ALA A 46 -3.21 13.23 -13.95
CA ALA A 46 -2.61 12.83 -15.23
C ALA A 46 -1.16 13.33 -15.41
N GLY A 47 -0.82 14.49 -14.87
CA GLY A 47 0.54 15.05 -14.89
C GLY A 47 1.43 14.66 -13.69
N ASN A 48 0.90 13.97 -12.67
CA ASN A 48 1.64 13.63 -11.46
C ASN A 48 2.08 12.16 -11.49
N ARG A 49 3.23 11.91 -12.11
CA ARG A 49 3.79 10.55 -12.28
C ARG A 49 4.05 9.87 -10.93
N ASP A 50 4.51 10.60 -9.93
CA ASP A 50 4.79 10.06 -8.59
C ASP A 50 3.51 9.50 -7.95
N MET A 51 2.41 10.26 -7.97
CA MET A 51 1.12 9.80 -7.43
C MET A 51 0.59 8.57 -8.19
N ILE A 52 0.75 8.54 -9.51
CA ILE A 52 0.32 7.41 -10.35
C ILE A 52 1.10 6.14 -9.98
N HIS A 53 2.43 6.25 -9.89
CA HIS A 53 3.30 5.10 -9.63
C HIS A 53 3.25 4.63 -8.17
N ASP A 54 3.14 5.55 -7.21
CA ASP A 54 2.97 5.23 -5.80
C ASP A 54 1.66 4.48 -5.56
N TYR A 55 0.56 4.97 -6.16
CA TYR A 55 -0.73 4.29 -6.09
C TYR A 55 -0.68 2.92 -6.76
N TYR A 56 -0.07 2.82 -7.95
CA TYR A 56 0.11 1.55 -8.64
C TYR A 56 0.86 0.53 -7.76
N ALA A 57 1.98 0.93 -7.16
CA ALA A 57 2.73 0.08 -6.24
C ALA A 57 1.93 -0.32 -4.98
N ALA A 58 1.11 0.59 -4.45
CA ALA A 58 0.22 0.32 -3.32
C ALA A 58 -0.87 -0.70 -3.67
N VAL A 59 -1.45 -0.63 -4.88
CA VAL A 59 -2.44 -1.59 -5.37
C VAL A 59 -1.82 -2.96 -5.61
N LEU A 60 -0.62 -3.02 -6.23
CA LEU A 60 0.09 -4.28 -6.43
C LEU A 60 0.37 -5.02 -5.11
N GLY A 61 0.69 -4.30 -4.04
CA GLY A 61 0.92 -4.88 -2.72
C GLY A 61 -0.30 -5.57 -2.09
N LYS A 62 -1.52 -5.22 -2.54
CA LYS A 62 -2.78 -5.76 -2.01
C LYS A 62 -3.67 -6.40 -3.08
N ILE A 63 -3.14 -6.62 -4.28
CA ILE A 63 -3.93 -7.10 -5.43
C ILE A 63 -4.61 -8.44 -5.16
N ASP A 64 -3.90 -9.35 -4.46
CA ASP A 64 -4.43 -10.67 -4.08
C ASP A 64 -5.65 -10.54 -3.17
N LYS A 65 -5.61 -9.61 -2.21
CA LYS A 65 -6.71 -9.30 -1.29
C LYS A 65 -7.87 -8.57 -1.96
N ILE A 66 -7.60 -7.82 -3.03
CA ILE A 66 -8.66 -7.19 -3.84
C ILE A 66 -9.40 -8.28 -4.61
N LEU A 67 -8.66 -9.12 -5.33
CA LEU A 67 -9.23 -10.15 -6.19
C LEU A 67 -9.92 -11.28 -5.41
N SER A 68 -9.50 -11.57 -4.18
CA SER A 68 -10.18 -12.54 -3.32
C SER A 68 -11.61 -12.15 -2.96
N LYS A 69 -11.98 -10.87 -3.11
CA LYS A 69 -13.34 -10.36 -2.87
C LYS A 69 -14.23 -10.41 -4.11
N TYR A 70 -13.66 -10.68 -5.29
CA TYR A 70 -14.43 -10.83 -6.51
C TYR A 70 -15.12 -12.20 -6.51
N LYS A 71 -16.46 -12.18 -6.39
CA LYS A 71 -17.29 -13.37 -6.59
C LYS A 71 -17.86 -13.32 -8.01
N PRO A 72 -17.59 -14.32 -8.87
CA PRO A 72 -18.04 -14.32 -10.27
C PRO A 72 -19.56 -14.47 -10.47
N THR A 73 -20.35 -14.45 -9.39
CA THR A 73 -21.77 -14.84 -9.36
C THR A 73 -22.73 -13.72 -9.72
N ASP A 74 -22.29 -12.46 -9.80
CA ASP A 74 -23.19 -11.34 -10.04
C ASP A 74 -23.05 -10.83 -11.49
N GLU A 75 -24.18 -10.42 -12.07
CA GLU A 75 -24.40 -9.94 -13.45
C GLU A 75 -23.54 -8.73 -13.90
N HIS A 76 -22.53 -8.35 -13.12
CA HIS A 76 -21.66 -7.20 -13.39
C HIS A 76 -20.36 -7.60 -14.08
N ALA A 77 -20.04 -6.92 -15.19
CA ALA A 77 -18.75 -7.04 -15.87
C ALA A 77 -17.61 -6.75 -14.89
N PHE A 78 -16.59 -7.64 -14.86
CA PHE A 78 -15.43 -7.54 -13.97
C PHE A 78 -14.81 -6.13 -14.01
N ASP A 79 -14.71 -5.53 -15.19
CA ASP A 79 -14.12 -4.20 -15.37
C ASP A 79 -14.88 -3.10 -14.62
N ALA A 80 -16.21 -3.15 -14.61
CA ALA A 80 -17.04 -2.18 -13.89
C ALA A 80 -16.87 -2.33 -12.37
N TRP A 81 -16.87 -3.57 -11.89
CA TRP A 81 -16.60 -3.87 -10.48
C TRP A 81 -15.19 -3.39 -10.08
N PHE A 82 -14.18 -3.73 -10.89
CA PHE A 82 -12.79 -3.41 -10.60
C PHE A 82 -12.54 -1.89 -10.59
N LYS A 83 -13.10 -1.15 -11.57
CA LYS A 83 -13.08 0.32 -11.58
C LYS A 83 -13.71 0.92 -10.32
N LYS A 84 -14.86 0.40 -9.87
CA LYS A 84 -15.52 0.85 -8.64
C LYS A 84 -14.64 0.60 -7.40
N VAL A 85 -13.99 -0.56 -7.33
CA VAL A 85 -13.07 -0.90 -6.23
C VAL A 85 -11.87 0.04 -6.23
N LEU A 86 -11.21 0.24 -7.37
CA LEU A 86 -10.07 1.14 -7.50
C LEU A 86 -10.43 2.60 -7.18
N LYS A 87 -11.60 3.08 -7.61
CA LYS A 87 -12.10 4.42 -7.27
C LYS A 87 -12.15 4.63 -5.75
N ASN A 88 -12.83 3.73 -5.03
CA ASN A 88 -12.95 3.82 -3.57
C ASN A 88 -11.61 3.66 -2.86
N ASP A 89 -10.78 2.77 -3.38
CA ASP A 89 -9.44 2.51 -2.84
C ASP A 89 -8.51 3.72 -2.99
N PHE A 90 -8.52 4.37 -4.16
CA PHE A 90 -7.77 5.60 -4.42
C PHE A 90 -8.22 6.75 -3.53
N ILE A 91 -9.54 6.90 -3.32
CA ILE A 91 -10.08 7.89 -2.37
C ILE A 91 -9.51 7.63 -0.97
N ASN A 92 -9.53 6.39 -0.48
CA ASN A 92 -8.99 6.07 0.84
C ASN A 92 -7.47 6.27 0.92
N TYR A 93 -6.75 5.89 -0.13
CA TYR A 93 -5.31 6.11 -0.26
C TYR A 93 -4.97 7.59 -0.16
N ALA A 94 -5.63 8.44 -0.95
CA ALA A 94 -5.38 9.85 -0.95
C ALA A 94 -5.78 10.50 0.40
N LYS A 95 -6.84 10.02 1.09
CA LYS A 95 -7.19 10.48 2.45
C LYS A 95 -6.08 10.19 3.45
N SER A 96 -5.47 9.01 3.37
CA SER A 96 -4.39 8.60 4.27
C SER A 96 -3.14 9.47 4.15
N LEU A 97 -2.93 10.08 2.97
CA LEU A 97 -1.84 11.02 2.70
C LEU A 97 -2.10 12.44 3.24
N LYS A 98 -3.23 12.69 3.91
CA LYS A 98 -3.62 13.99 4.50
C LYS A 98 -3.52 15.18 3.52
N ARG A 99 -3.77 14.97 2.22
CA ARG A 99 -3.72 16.05 1.23
C ARG A 99 -4.88 17.04 1.44
N LYS A 100 -4.56 18.34 1.46
CA LYS A 100 -5.52 19.44 1.67
C LYS A 100 -6.54 19.58 0.53
N ASP A 101 -6.24 19.05 -0.65
CA ASP A 101 -7.03 19.24 -1.88
C ASP A 101 -8.24 18.29 -1.99
N PHE A 102 -8.61 17.64 -0.87
CA PHE A 102 -9.52 16.50 -0.85
C PHE A 102 -10.97 16.79 -1.25
N GLY A 103 -11.48 17.96 -0.86
CA GLY A 103 -12.85 18.37 -1.19
C GLY A 103 -13.07 18.59 -2.69
N ILE A 104 -12.00 18.90 -3.43
CA ILE A 104 -12.04 19.17 -4.88
C ILE A 104 -11.92 17.85 -5.67
N LEU A 105 -11.28 16.82 -5.11
CA LEU A 105 -11.07 15.52 -5.76
C LEU A 105 -12.35 14.70 -5.96
N GLN A 106 -13.33 14.86 -5.08
CA GLN A 106 -14.57 14.07 -5.13
C GLN A 106 -15.50 14.51 -6.27
N SER A 107 -15.42 15.78 -6.70
CA SER A 107 -16.18 16.35 -7.82
C SER A 107 -15.47 16.23 -9.19
N GLY A 108 -14.17 15.94 -9.21
CA GLY A 108 -13.36 15.85 -10.44
C GLY A 108 -13.27 14.46 -11.09
N TYR A 109 -13.94 13.43 -10.55
CA TYR A 109 -13.88 12.08 -11.11
C TYR A 109 -14.60 12.01 -12.47
N ASN A 110 -13.84 11.98 -13.55
CA ASN A 110 -14.40 11.88 -14.90
C ASN A 110 -14.64 10.42 -15.30
N GLU A 111 -15.91 9.99 -15.29
CA GLU A 111 -16.32 8.64 -15.72
C GLU A 111 -16.06 8.38 -17.22
N ASN A 112 -16.04 9.45 -18.03
CA ASN A 112 -15.83 9.43 -19.47
C ASN A 112 -14.38 9.75 -19.87
N PHE A 113 -13.42 9.56 -18.96
CA PHE A 113 -12.00 9.74 -19.26
C PHE A 113 -11.55 8.68 -20.27
N ALA A 114 -11.59 9.02 -21.56
CA ALA A 114 -11.00 8.25 -22.63
C ALA A 114 -9.52 8.65 -22.77
N VAL A 115 -8.63 7.73 -22.45
CA VAL A 115 -7.23 7.83 -22.90
C VAL A 115 -7.21 7.26 -24.31
N PRO A 116 -6.58 7.93 -25.30
CA PRO A 116 -6.26 7.26 -26.56
C PRO A 116 -5.37 6.05 -26.20
N VAL A 117 -5.93 4.86 -26.38
CA VAL A 117 -5.16 3.62 -26.26
C VAL A 117 -4.28 3.57 -27.51
N ASP A 118 -3.10 4.17 -27.42
CA ASP A 118 -2.11 4.07 -28.48
C ASP A 118 -1.36 2.75 -28.29
N GLU A 119 -2.04 1.66 -28.63
CA GLU A 119 -1.42 0.38 -28.89
C GLU A 119 -0.56 0.53 -30.15
N SER A 120 0.76 0.59 -29.97
CA SER A 120 1.74 0.30 -31.02
C SER A 120 1.73 1.18 -32.29
N ALA A 121 1.27 2.43 -32.23
CA ALA A 121 1.59 3.35 -33.31
C ALA A 121 3.09 3.70 -33.23
N SER A 122 3.89 3.22 -34.18
CA SER A 122 5.16 3.89 -34.49
C SER A 122 4.79 5.34 -34.79
N VAL A 123 5.12 6.26 -33.88
CA VAL A 123 4.86 7.69 -34.06
C VAL A 123 5.81 8.18 -35.15
N LYS A 124 5.48 7.87 -36.40
CA LYS A 124 6.10 8.48 -37.56
C LYS A 124 5.48 9.86 -37.66
N ILE A 125 6.18 10.84 -37.11
CA ILE A 125 5.78 12.24 -37.29
C ILE A 125 5.95 12.53 -38.77
N ASN A 126 4.83 12.62 -39.49
CA ASN A 126 4.82 13.08 -40.87
C ASN A 126 4.80 14.60 -40.77
N PHE A 127 5.98 15.23 -40.83
CA PHE A 127 6.06 16.68 -40.77
C PHE A 127 5.36 17.24 -42.02
N PRO A 128 4.26 18.02 -41.90
CA PRO A 128 3.76 18.79 -43.03
C PRO A 128 4.84 19.77 -43.52
N LYS A 129 4.60 20.54 -44.58
CA LYS A 129 5.51 21.62 -44.99
C LYS A 129 5.67 22.64 -43.84
N LEU A 130 6.64 22.40 -42.96
CA LEU A 130 7.04 23.30 -41.90
C LEU A 130 7.86 24.45 -42.49
N SER A 131 7.77 25.62 -41.87
CA SER A 131 8.60 26.77 -42.20
C SER A 131 10.08 26.50 -41.86
N LYS A 132 10.99 27.26 -42.48
CA LYS A 132 12.44 27.15 -42.21
C LYS A 132 12.79 27.32 -40.72
N ASN A 133 12.06 28.17 -39.99
CA ASN A 133 12.31 28.42 -38.58
C ASN A 133 11.84 27.25 -37.69
N GLU A 134 10.67 26.67 -37.98
CA GLU A 134 10.17 25.48 -37.28
C GLU A 134 11.11 24.29 -37.47
N PHE A 135 11.63 24.13 -38.68
CA PHE A 135 12.63 23.11 -38.98
C PHE A 135 13.93 23.30 -38.20
N LYS A 136 14.43 24.53 -38.05
CA LYS A 136 15.61 24.82 -37.21
C LYS A 136 15.35 24.49 -35.74
N ILE A 137 14.18 24.84 -35.21
CA ILE A 137 13.81 24.54 -33.81
C ILE A 137 13.81 23.03 -33.56
N ILE A 138 13.28 22.25 -34.50
CA ILE A 138 13.22 20.79 -34.41
C ILE A 138 14.63 20.18 -34.48
N ASP A 139 15.49 20.66 -35.38
CA ASP A 139 16.89 20.20 -35.47
C ASP A 139 17.64 20.40 -34.16
N TYR A 140 17.52 21.60 -33.55
CA TYR A 140 18.14 21.87 -32.25
C TYR A 140 17.61 20.95 -31.15
N LYS A 141 16.30 20.66 -31.16
CA LYS A 141 15.65 19.87 -30.12
C LYS A 141 15.96 18.37 -30.20
N TYR A 142 16.23 17.86 -31.40
CA TYR A 142 16.49 16.44 -31.66
C TYR A 142 17.91 16.15 -32.15
N GLY A 143 18.82 17.13 -32.09
CA GLY A 143 20.25 16.92 -32.30
C GLY A 143 20.64 16.62 -33.74
N VAL A 144 19.95 17.21 -34.71
CA VAL A 144 20.25 17.04 -36.14
C VAL A 144 21.34 18.04 -36.53
N SER A 145 22.57 17.57 -36.74
CA SER A 145 23.74 18.44 -36.95
C SER A 145 24.09 18.72 -38.41
N LYS A 146 23.46 18.01 -39.36
CA LYS A 146 23.71 18.14 -40.80
C LYS A 146 22.56 18.88 -41.47
N GLU A 147 22.88 19.73 -42.44
CA GLU A 147 21.86 20.30 -43.32
C GLU A 147 21.43 19.24 -44.35
N TYR A 148 20.16 18.84 -44.31
CA TYR A 148 19.59 17.90 -45.27
C TYR A 148 18.93 18.67 -46.43
N SER A 149 19.23 18.27 -47.66
CA SER A 149 18.63 18.82 -48.87
C SER A 149 17.18 18.36 -49.11
N ASP A 150 16.78 17.23 -48.50
CA ASP A 150 15.45 16.64 -48.60
C ASP A 150 14.80 16.53 -47.21
N ASN A 151 13.57 17.03 -47.10
CA ASN A 151 12.74 16.95 -45.90
C ASN A 151 12.45 15.50 -45.48
N LYS A 152 12.41 14.55 -46.41
CA LYS A 152 12.14 13.14 -46.11
C LYS A 152 13.28 12.51 -45.30
N THR A 153 14.53 12.68 -45.74
CA THR A 153 15.71 12.17 -45.04
C THR A 153 15.86 12.81 -43.66
N ARG A 154 15.64 14.13 -43.56
CA ARG A 154 15.64 14.86 -42.29
C ARG A 154 14.59 14.34 -41.31
N SER A 155 13.38 14.08 -41.81
CA SER A 155 12.28 13.54 -41.00
C SER A 155 12.57 12.14 -40.46
N MET A 156 13.27 11.31 -41.24
CA MET A 156 13.67 9.97 -40.80
C MET A 156 14.64 10.04 -39.61
N GLU A 157 15.64 10.92 -39.67
CA GLU A 157 16.64 11.05 -38.60
C GLU A 157 16.07 11.67 -37.31
N ILE A 158 15.13 12.61 -37.44
CA ILE A 158 14.38 13.13 -36.29
C ILE A 158 13.57 12.03 -35.61
N ASN A 159 12.89 11.18 -36.39
CA ASN A 159 12.13 10.06 -35.84
C ASN A 159 13.04 9.04 -35.15
N GLU A 160 14.21 8.74 -35.70
CA GLU A 160 15.19 7.84 -35.07
C GLU A 160 15.69 8.38 -33.72
N ASN A 161 16.04 9.67 -33.66
CA ASN A 161 16.46 10.31 -32.41
C ASN A 161 15.32 10.41 -31.38
N PHE A 162 14.08 10.62 -31.85
CA PHE A 162 12.89 10.61 -31.01
C PHE A 162 12.64 9.23 -30.41
N GLU A 163 12.66 8.17 -31.22
CA GLU A 163 12.53 6.78 -30.75
C GLU A 163 13.65 6.40 -29.78
N ARG A 164 14.90 6.79 -30.06
CA ARG A 164 16.03 6.57 -29.15
C ARG A 164 15.80 7.24 -27.80
N LYS A 165 15.26 8.46 -27.78
CA LYS A 165 14.95 9.21 -26.55
C LYS A 165 13.84 8.52 -25.75
N ILE A 166 12.76 8.09 -26.40
CA ILE A 166 11.68 7.33 -25.76
C ILE A 166 12.22 6.04 -25.13
N ASN A 167 13.05 5.29 -25.86
CA ASN A 167 13.63 4.05 -25.37
C ASN A 167 14.56 4.27 -24.17
N LEU A 168 15.34 5.35 -24.16
CA LEU A 168 16.17 5.72 -23.02
C LEU A 168 15.32 6.14 -21.80
N GLU A 169 14.25 6.91 -22.01
CA GLU A 169 13.33 7.30 -20.93
C GLU A 169 12.62 6.08 -20.32
N ALA A 170 12.22 5.11 -21.15
CA ALA A 170 11.65 3.85 -20.68
C ALA A 170 12.65 3.02 -19.85
N LYS A 171 13.91 2.92 -20.29
CA LYS A 171 14.99 2.24 -19.54
C LYS A 171 15.28 2.92 -18.20
N LEU A 172 15.34 4.25 -18.18
CA LEU A 172 15.55 5.03 -16.97
C LEU A 172 14.39 4.83 -15.99
N SER A 173 13.15 4.94 -16.48
CA SER A 173 11.94 4.71 -15.68
C SER A 173 11.94 3.30 -15.07
N PHE A 174 12.29 2.27 -15.84
CA PHE A 174 12.37 0.89 -15.34
C PHE A 174 13.42 0.72 -14.24
N ASN A 175 14.62 1.28 -14.44
CA ASN A 175 15.69 1.22 -13.46
C ASN A 175 15.33 1.97 -12.17
N TYR A 176 14.65 3.11 -12.28
CA TYR A 176 14.17 3.86 -11.13
C TYR A 176 13.13 3.08 -10.32
N VAL A 177 12.16 2.43 -10.98
CA VAL A 177 11.18 1.55 -10.32
C VAL A 177 11.88 0.39 -9.59
N LYS A 178 12.92 -0.20 -10.18
CA LYS A 178 13.71 -1.26 -9.53
C LYS A 178 14.41 -0.74 -8.27
N LEU A 179 14.97 0.46 -8.31
CA LEU A 179 15.64 1.09 -7.17
C LEU A 179 14.67 1.40 -6.03
N LEU A 180 13.49 1.96 -6.34
CA LEU A 180 12.43 2.18 -5.35
C LEU A 180 11.96 0.88 -4.68
N LYS A 181 11.89 -0.22 -5.45
CA LYS A 181 11.56 -1.53 -4.90
C LYS A 181 12.61 -2.00 -3.90
N VAL A 182 13.89 -1.92 -4.26
CA VAL A 182 15.01 -2.27 -3.35
C VAL A 182 14.96 -1.43 -2.08
N GLN A 183 14.75 -0.12 -2.19
CA GLN A 183 14.65 0.77 -1.03
C GLN A 183 13.47 0.40 -0.12
N ARG A 184 12.32 0.02 -0.69
CA ARG A 184 11.15 -0.44 0.07
C ARG A 184 11.42 -1.77 0.78
N ASP A 185 12.07 -2.71 0.10
CA ASP A 185 12.43 -4.01 0.66
C ASP A 185 13.39 -3.84 1.85
N GLN A 186 14.39 -2.95 1.73
CA GLN A 186 15.29 -2.59 2.84
C GLN A 186 14.56 -1.98 4.04
N MET A 187 13.66 -1.02 3.83
CA MET A 187 12.88 -0.43 4.92
C MET A 187 12.05 -1.50 5.66
N ASN A 188 11.40 -2.39 4.92
CA ASN A 188 10.60 -3.49 5.50
C ASN A 188 11.46 -4.47 6.31
N GLU A 189 12.69 -4.77 5.87
CA GLU A 189 13.63 -5.61 6.62
C GLU A 189 14.02 -4.94 7.95
N THR A 190 14.45 -3.67 7.93
CA THR A 190 14.78 -2.93 9.17
C THR A 190 13.60 -2.80 10.12
N GLU A 191 12.37 -2.63 9.61
CA GLU A 191 11.17 -2.53 10.45
C GLU A 191 10.83 -3.88 11.11
N LYS A 192 11.01 -5.00 10.40
CA LYS A 192 10.86 -6.34 10.98
C LYS A 192 11.88 -6.61 12.07
N GLU A 193 13.16 -6.31 11.82
CA GLU A 193 14.22 -6.48 12.81
C GLU A 193 13.94 -5.68 14.10
N ARG A 194 13.49 -4.42 13.94
CA ARG A 194 13.10 -3.57 15.07
C ARG A 194 11.92 -4.13 15.85
N LEU A 195 10.89 -4.66 15.17
CA LEU A 195 9.74 -5.28 15.81
C LEU A 195 10.12 -6.55 16.57
N GLU A 196 11.02 -7.38 16.03
CA GLU A 196 11.54 -8.55 16.73
C GLU A 196 12.35 -8.18 17.98
N GLU A 197 13.17 -7.13 17.91
CA GLU A 197 13.91 -6.64 19.07
C GLU A 197 12.97 -6.16 20.19
N LEU A 198 11.91 -5.42 19.84
CA LEU A 198 10.89 -4.98 20.79
C LEU A 198 10.16 -6.15 21.43
N LYS A 199 9.78 -7.18 20.66
CA LYS A 199 9.18 -8.41 21.21
C LYS A 199 10.11 -9.12 22.19
N ARG A 200 11.41 -9.20 21.89
CA ARG A 200 12.41 -9.79 22.81
C ARG A 200 12.53 -8.98 24.10
N LYS A 201 12.50 -7.64 24.03
CA LYS A 201 12.51 -6.76 25.20
C LYS A 201 11.23 -6.92 26.04
N GLU A 202 10.07 -6.98 25.40
CA GLU A 202 8.78 -7.20 26.06
C GLU A 202 8.74 -8.54 26.79
N GLU A 203 9.20 -9.62 26.16
CA GLU A 203 9.27 -10.95 26.77
C GLU A 203 10.20 -10.96 28.00
N LYS A 204 11.37 -10.31 27.92
CA LYS A 204 12.25 -10.16 29.09
C LYS A 204 11.55 -9.44 30.25
N ILE A 205 10.82 -8.36 29.97
CA ILE A 205 10.06 -7.62 30.98
C ILE A 205 8.96 -8.51 31.58
N ARG A 206 8.27 -9.31 30.76
CA ARG A 206 7.23 -10.24 31.22
C ARG A 206 7.79 -11.26 32.21
N VAL A 207 8.89 -11.92 31.85
CA VAL A 207 9.56 -12.91 32.71
C VAL A 207 10.00 -12.29 34.04
N VAL A 208 10.60 -11.10 34.00
CA VAL A 208 11.00 -10.39 35.23
C VAL A 208 9.77 -10.08 36.11
N ARG A 209 8.66 -9.63 35.51
CA ARG A 209 7.42 -9.34 36.24
C ARG A 209 6.83 -10.60 36.87
N GLU A 210 6.81 -11.72 36.17
CA GLU A 210 6.33 -13.00 36.70
C GLU A 210 7.19 -13.48 37.87
N ASN A 211 8.51 -13.37 37.76
CA ASN A 211 9.43 -13.71 38.85
C ASN A 211 9.21 -12.83 40.09
N ILE A 212 9.09 -11.49 39.91
CA ILE A 212 8.81 -10.57 41.02
C ILE A 212 7.44 -10.89 41.65
N LYS A 213 6.43 -11.20 40.84
CA LYS A 213 5.11 -11.59 41.33
C LYS A 213 5.18 -12.89 42.13
N SER A 214 5.89 -13.91 41.64
CA SER A 214 6.09 -15.16 42.36
C SER A 214 6.79 -14.95 43.70
N LEU A 215 7.81 -14.09 43.75
CA LEU A 215 8.49 -13.73 45.01
C LEU A 215 7.56 -12.97 45.96
N TYR A 216 6.75 -12.06 45.44
CA TYR A 216 5.74 -11.33 46.22
C TYR A 216 4.71 -12.27 46.83
N ASP A 217 4.14 -13.18 46.02
CA ASP A 217 3.14 -14.16 46.44
C ASP A 217 3.73 -15.17 47.45
N ALA A 218 5.01 -15.55 47.29
CA ALA A 218 5.71 -16.46 48.21
C ALA A 218 6.11 -15.81 49.54
N ALA A 219 6.42 -14.51 49.54
CA ALA A 219 6.83 -13.79 50.74
C ALA A 219 5.68 -13.55 51.74
N TYR A 220 4.42 -13.52 51.26
CA TYR A 220 3.26 -13.20 52.08
C TYR A 220 2.16 -14.25 51.96
N ILE A 221 2.21 -15.28 52.81
CA ILE A 221 1.05 -16.14 53.06
C ILE A 221 0.18 -15.46 54.11
N TYR A 222 -0.85 -14.72 53.69
CA TYR A 222 -1.82 -14.17 54.63
C TYR A 222 -2.69 -15.31 55.20
N PRO A 223 -2.70 -15.53 56.53
CA PRO A 223 -3.69 -16.41 57.12
C PRO A 223 -5.07 -15.84 56.83
N SER A 224 -5.98 -16.68 56.34
CA SER A 224 -7.35 -16.26 56.03
C SER A 224 -8.03 -15.68 57.27
N SER A 225 -9.00 -14.76 57.11
CA SER A 225 -9.78 -14.22 58.23
C SER A 225 -10.45 -15.31 59.09
N TYR A 226 -10.68 -16.49 58.51
CA TYR A 226 -11.15 -17.67 59.22
C TYR A 226 -10.07 -18.28 60.13
N GLN A 227 -8.84 -18.45 59.63
CA GLN A 227 -7.69 -18.93 60.43
C GLN A 227 -7.33 -17.94 61.55
N ILE A 228 -7.31 -16.64 61.24
CA ILE A 228 -7.08 -15.58 62.24
C ILE A 228 -8.18 -15.62 63.30
N GLY A 229 -9.44 -15.74 62.88
CA GLY A 229 -10.57 -15.82 63.80
C GLY A 229 -10.49 -17.02 64.73
N ARG A 230 -10.19 -18.20 64.17
CA ARG A 230 -10.02 -19.45 64.95
C ARG A 230 -8.91 -19.34 66.00
N ASN A 231 -7.77 -18.74 65.66
CA ASN A 231 -6.64 -18.59 66.58
C ASN A 231 -6.89 -17.56 67.69
N LEU A 232 -7.73 -16.54 67.42
CA LEU A 232 -8.03 -15.46 68.38
C LEU A 232 -9.37 -15.67 69.12
N GLY A 233 -10.08 -16.76 68.87
CA GLY A 233 -11.43 -16.99 69.43
C GLY A 233 -12.48 -16.01 68.89
N LEU A 234 -12.27 -15.45 67.69
CA LEU A 234 -13.14 -14.46 67.06
C LEU A 234 -13.85 -15.05 65.84
N ASN A 235 -15.07 -14.58 65.58
CA ASN A 235 -15.75 -14.89 64.31
C ASN A 235 -15.02 -14.20 63.13
N ARG A 236 -14.96 -14.88 61.98
CA ARG A 236 -14.46 -14.37 60.68
C ARG A 236 -15.00 -12.96 60.36
N ASN A 237 -16.27 -12.69 60.64
CA ASN A 237 -16.89 -11.38 60.38
C ASN A 237 -16.30 -10.29 61.28
N THR A 238 -16.02 -10.63 62.55
CA THR A 238 -15.38 -9.73 63.51
C THR A 238 -13.95 -9.41 63.10
N VAL A 239 -13.19 -10.42 62.63
CA VAL A 239 -11.86 -10.21 62.06
C VAL A 239 -11.91 -9.26 60.86
N GLY A 240 -12.88 -9.44 59.95
CA GLY A 240 -13.08 -8.53 58.82
C GLY A 240 -13.32 -7.08 59.25
N ALA A 241 -14.12 -6.86 60.30
CA ALA A 241 -14.37 -5.52 60.85
C ALA A 241 -13.11 -4.87 61.45
N TYR A 242 -12.25 -5.66 62.13
CA TYR A 242 -10.96 -5.18 62.62
C TYR A 242 -10.00 -4.84 61.48
N MET A 243 -9.91 -5.68 60.45
CA MET A 243 -9.07 -5.45 59.27
C MET A 243 -9.45 -4.14 58.55
N ASN A 244 -10.74 -3.83 58.42
CA ASN A 244 -11.19 -2.57 57.84
C ASN A 244 -10.81 -1.34 58.68
N ARG A 245 -10.87 -1.44 60.02
CA ARG A 245 -10.40 -0.37 60.91
C ARG A 245 -8.89 -0.18 60.82
N ILE A 246 -8.14 -1.27 60.75
CA ILE A 246 -6.68 -1.24 60.57
C ILE A 246 -6.35 -0.56 59.24
N ARG A 247 -6.98 -0.96 58.13
CA ARG A 247 -6.81 -0.32 56.81
C ARG A 247 -7.07 1.19 56.86
N LYS A 248 -8.12 1.63 57.57
CA LYS A 248 -8.43 3.06 57.73
C LYS A 248 -7.31 3.81 58.44
N LYS A 249 -6.76 3.24 59.52
CA LYS A 249 -5.61 3.83 60.25
C LYS A 249 -4.35 3.93 59.40
N PHE A 250 -4.06 2.92 58.57
CA PHE A 250 -2.93 2.95 57.64
C PHE A 250 -3.11 3.99 56.52
N ALA A 251 -4.34 4.14 56.01
CA ALA A 251 -4.67 5.15 55.01
C ALA A 251 -4.53 6.59 55.56
N GLU A 252 -4.91 6.81 56.82
CA GLU A 252 -4.74 8.09 57.54
C GLU A 252 -3.26 8.47 57.69
N GLN A 253 -2.34 7.50 57.73
CA GLN A 253 -0.88 7.73 57.74
C GLN A 253 -0.25 7.82 56.33
N GLY A 254 -1.06 7.89 55.27
CA GLY A 254 -0.58 8.08 53.90
C GLY A 254 -0.22 6.81 53.13
N VAL A 255 -0.39 5.62 53.72
CA VAL A 255 -0.14 4.33 53.05
C VAL A 255 -1.37 3.94 52.22
N LYS A 256 -1.49 4.50 51.00
CA LYS A 256 -2.70 4.41 50.17
C LYS A 256 -2.91 3.07 49.43
N GLN A 257 -1.90 2.21 49.30
CA GLN A 257 -2.03 0.90 48.65
C GLN A 257 -1.72 -0.22 49.64
N THR A 258 -2.75 -0.68 50.34
CA THR A 258 -2.68 -1.89 51.16
C THR A 258 -3.10 -3.10 50.32
N VAL A 259 -2.20 -3.56 49.45
CA VAL A 259 -2.27 -4.94 48.91
C VAL A 259 -2.00 -5.97 50.04
N VAL A 260 -1.44 -5.49 51.16
CA VAL A 260 -0.98 -6.22 52.34
C VAL A 260 -2.13 -6.85 53.17
N PHE A 261 -3.39 -6.70 52.79
CA PHE A 261 -4.52 -7.17 53.61
C PHE A 261 -5.62 -7.90 52.83
N GLN A 262 -5.42 -8.24 51.54
CA GLN A 262 -6.41 -9.00 50.77
C GLN A 262 -6.52 -10.45 51.22
#